data_AF-A0A9P6WKR4-F1
#
_entry.id   AF-A0A9P6WKR4-F1
#
_cell.length_a   1.000
_cell.length_b   1.000
_cell.length_c   1.000
_cell.angle_alpha   90.00
_cell.angle_beta   90.00
_cell.angle_gamma   90.00
#
_symmetry.space_group_name_H-M   'P 1'
#
loop_
_entity.id
_entity.type
_entity.pdbx_description
1 polymer ?
#
loop_
_entity_poly.entity_id
_entity_poly.type
_entity_poly.pdbx_seq_one_letter_code
_entity_poly.pdbx_strand_id
1 'polypeptide(L)'
;MKMKFHKEKYICLEDEESLLNTKNKSSIFTVKKLILLVFAALLFGFLNSSNFGFTNTTTKNSIVRYEKPLCPVPSKVPIKEHDNVQFILTNKDYHEGIINRFSKSIQIPTFVFDENNDYTKMQKFHDFLKESYPLTYETAEIDIVHDYGLVFHFPGLNTDLKPIMLTAHMDTVPIGDPNDWLESPFSGRFDGEKFYGRGASDCKNLLIGLMEAMEKLISDGKSTFERGVVFAFGYDEERSGRDGAFYISKFLLEKFGPNSMESIVDEGPKMFTDFMGDYYSMIINGEKGYTDLKIEINTPGGHSSMPRDHTSIGMMSTFLSEYESNLYDPLLVPENPMMEFFECAAEQGHLPKDIKNAALNARSDTKAKEILLDYGLSDPHIKYNFRTTQAIDIIDGGDKANSLPRDVTTIINHRISYGNSPETILKKATSLGKGTAKRYDIGLTVDDEDIFPETINGKLTISFFDTPLLPAKVSPTNSEFYREFTGLIKSFYEDEVYPEKFTEGKKIIITPGIMTGNTDTKHYWDLTDNIFRVQPGHSENSNAHGPNEWISIESHLQSISFYYNYISHFSVNDE
;
A
#
# COMPACT_ATOMS: atom_id res chain seq x y z
N MET A 1 -10.85 -41.06 38.38
CA MET A 1 -12.29 -41.00 38.05
C MET A 1 -12.39 -40.50 36.60
N LYS A 2 -12.58 -41.41 35.63
CA LYS A 2 -12.63 -41.10 34.18
C LYS A 2 -14.10 -40.94 33.79
N MET A 3 -14.48 -39.80 33.21
CA MET A 3 -15.78 -39.63 32.57
C MET A 3 -15.60 -39.37 31.07
N LYS A 4 -16.22 -40.26 30.28
CA LYS A 4 -16.38 -40.20 28.82
C LYS A 4 -17.42 -39.15 28.48
N PHE A 5 -17.17 -38.34 27.45
CA PHE A 5 -18.22 -37.58 26.77
C PHE A 5 -18.62 -38.28 25.46
N HIS A 6 -19.92 -38.50 25.32
CA HIS A 6 -20.58 -39.04 24.13
C HIS A 6 -20.63 -37.98 23.03
N LYS A 7 -20.30 -38.40 21.80
CA LYS A 7 -20.62 -37.67 20.56
C LYS A 7 -22.06 -37.99 20.16
N GLU A 8 -22.87 -36.98 19.88
CA GLU A 8 -24.06 -37.12 19.05
C GLU A 8 -24.01 -36.14 17.88
N LYS A 9 -24.25 -36.69 16.69
CA LYS A 9 -24.44 -36.02 15.40
C LYS A 9 -25.88 -35.50 15.33
N TYR A 10 -26.09 -34.31 14.78
CA TYR A 10 -27.37 -33.96 14.19
C TYR A 10 -27.19 -33.41 12.76
N ILE A 11 -28.10 -33.88 11.92
CA ILE A 11 -28.18 -33.80 10.46
C ILE A 11 -29.08 -32.61 10.09
N CYS A 12 -28.76 -31.94 8.98
CA CYS A 12 -29.54 -30.87 8.34
C CYS A 12 -30.90 -31.37 7.83
N LEU A 13 -31.94 -30.53 7.94
CA LEU A 13 -33.10 -30.53 7.03
C LEU A 13 -33.62 -29.09 6.86
N GLU A 14 -33.72 -28.68 5.59
CA GLU A 14 -34.52 -27.55 5.08
C GLU A 14 -36.01 -27.96 5.04
N ASP A 15 -36.93 -27.01 5.30
CA ASP A 15 -38.02 -26.61 4.38
C ASP A 15 -39.16 -25.81 5.05
N GLU A 16 -39.48 -24.71 4.37
CA GLU A 16 -40.76 -24.04 4.07
C GLU A 16 -41.98 -23.95 5.04
N GLU A 17 -42.40 -22.68 5.21
CA GLU A 17 -43.77 -22.13 5.13
C GLU A 17 -44.98 -22.82 5.82
N SER A 18 -45.51 -22.13 6.84
CA SER A 18 -46.79 -21.39 6.80
C SER A 18 -47.77 -21.59 7.98
N LEU A 19 -48.48 -20.48 8.28
CA LEU A 19 -49.87 -20.34 8.74
C LEU A 19 -50.22 -20.13 10.24
N LEU A 20 -50.79 -18.92 10.45
CA LEU A 20 -51.95 -18.51 11.27
C LEU A 20 -51.68 -17.97 12.70
N ASN A 21 -51.61 -16.65 12.94
CA ASN A 21 -52.63 -15.59 12.84
C ASN A 21 -53.66 -15.57 14.01
N THR A 22 -53.57 -14.56 14.89
CA THR A 22 -54.75 -13.90 15.48
C THR A 22 -54.52 -12.40 15.76
N LYS A 23 -54.96 -11.60 14.78
CA LYS A 23 -55.77 -10.35 14.85
C LYS A 23 -55.97 -9.64 16.21
N ASN A 24 -55.71 -8.33 16.18
CA ASN A 24 -56.73 -7.27 16.16
C ASN A 24 -56.13 -6.01 15.51
N LYS A 25 -56.54 -5.59 14.30
CA LYS A 25 -57.73 -4.75 13.94
C LYS A 25 -57.76 -3.43 14.74
N SER A 26 -57.89 -2.24 14.14
CA SER A 26 -58.35 -1.84 12.81
C SER A 26 -58.11 -0.32 12.66
N SER A 27 -57.48 0.20 11.59
CA SER A 27 -58.08 0.61 10.29
C SER A 27 -58.59 2.08 10.30
N ILE A 28 -58.41 2.96 9.32
CA ILE A 28 -58.81 2.86 7.90
C ILE A 28 -58.18 4.01 7.09
N PHE A 29 -57.47 3.62 6.02
CA PHE A 29 -57.50 4.07 4.61
C PHE A 29 -57.30 5.56 4.21
N THR A 30 -56.23 5.91 3.48
CA THR A 30 -55.95 5.82 2.00
C THR A 30 -56.86 6.77 1.19
N VAL A 31 -56.37 7.68 0.34
CA VAL A 31 -56.00 7.40 -1.07
C VAL A 31 -55.28 8.59 -1.72
N LYS A 32 -54.29 8.24 -2.54
CA LYS A 32 -53.53 9.04 -3.52
C LYS A 32 -54.40 9.72 -4.59
N LYS A 33 -54.07 10.97 -4.96
CA LYS A 33 -53.53 11.39 -6.29
C LYS A 33 -53.65 12.91 -6.48
N LEU A 34 -52.49 13.53 -6.74
CA LEU A 34 -52.17 14.49 -7.82
C LEU A 34 -53.13 15.66 -8.14
N ILE A 35 -52.49 16.83 -8.35
CA ILE A 35 -52.87 18.04 -9.14
C ILE A 35 -53.16 19.27 -8.24
N LEU A 36 -52.22 20.22 -8.13
CA LEU A 36 -51.91 21.36 -9.04
C LEU A 36 -52.91 22.54 -8.90
N LEU A 37 -52.34 23.69 -8.50
CA LEU A 37 -52.70 25.06 -8.89
C LEU A 37 -53.97 25.75 -8.35
N VAL A 38 -53.78 27.08 -8.23
CA VAL A 38 -54.75 28.19 -8.07
C VAL A 38 -54.92 28.65 -6.60
N PHE A 39 -54.13 29.65 -6.16
CA PHE A 39 -54.44 31.11 -6.22
C PHE A 39 -55.66 31.48 -5.34
N ALA A 40 -55.84 32.65 -4.77
CA ALA A 40 -55.10 33.88 -4.50
C ALA A 40 -56.13 34.81 -3.83
N ALA A 41 -55.70 35.74 -2.97
CA ALA A 41 -56.41 36.97 -2.61
C ALA A 41 -55.68 37.61 -1.41
N LEU A 42 -55.33 38.89 -1.34
CA LEU A 42 -55.73 40.04 -2.15
C LEU A 42 -54.69 41.18 -2.00
N LEU A 43 -54.42 41.81 -3.15
CA LEU A 43 -54.14 43.22 -3.39
C LEU A 43 -54.25 44.22 -2.22
N PHE A 44 -53.24 45.10 -2.12
CA PHE A 44 -53.29 46.59 -2.06
C PHE A 44 -51.83 47.06 -1.76
N GLY A 45 -51.15 47.99 -2.42
CA GLY A 45 -51.39 48.94 -3.51
C GLY A 45 -50.15 49.88 -3.61
N PHE A 46 -50.11 50.70 -4.68
CA PHE A 46 -49.27 51.90 -4.91
C PHE A 46 -47.95 51.82 -5.73
N LEU A 47 -48.13 51.92 -7.06
CA LEU A 47 -47.70 52.99 -8.00
C LEU A 47 -46.36 53.78 -7.81
N ASN A 48 -45.59 53.71 -8.90
CA ASN A 48 -44.85 54.75 -9.63
C ASN A 48 -43.45 55.27 -9.22
N SER A 49 -42.61 55.31 -10.27
CA SER A 49 -41.45 56.17 -10.56
C SER A 49 -40.10 55.83 -9.90
N SER A 50 -39.14 55.35 -10.69
CA SER A 50 -38.11 56.19 -11.33
C SER A 50 -36.94 55.33 -11.82
N ASN A 51 -36.39 55.71 -12.97
CA ASN A 51 -35.25 55.10 -13.65
C ASN A 51 -34.04 54.95 -12.74
N PHE A 52 -33.43 53.76 -12.70
CA PHE A 52 -31.98 53.63 -12.60
C PHE A 52 -31.55 52.36 -13.34
N GLY A 53 -30.82 52.55 -14.43
CA GLY A 53 -30.18 51.46 -15.15
C GLY A 53 -29.00 50.93 -14.34
N PHE A 54 -28.95 49.62 -14.17
CA PHE A 54 -27.70 48.91 -13.93
C PHE A 54 -27.63 47.71 -14.87
N THR A 55 -26.53 47.66 -15.58
CA THR A 55 -26.18 46.71 -16.63
C THR A 55 -26.19 45.27 -16.12
N ASN A 56 -26.88 44.38 -16.83
CA ASN A 56 -26.76 42.94 -16.69
C ASN A 56 -25.30 42.51 -16.91
N THR A 57 -24.64 42.03 -15.87
CA THR A 57 -23.49 41.14 -15.99
C THR A 57 -23.93 39.76 -15.50
N THR A 58 -24.46 38.98 -16.43
CA THR A 58 -24.58 37.53 -16.28
C THR A 58 -23.16 36.97 -16.20
N THR A 59 -22.69 36.66 -15.01
CA THR A 59 -21.51 35.81 -14.83
C THR A 59 -21.85 34.42 -15.37
N LYS A 60 -21.48 34.19 -16.64
CA LYS A 60 -21.30 32.83 -17.14
C LYS A 60 -20.29 32.16 -16.23
N ASN A 61 -20.70 31.10 -15.53
CA ASN A 61 -19.77 30.11 -14.98
C ASN A 61 -18.93 29.60 -16.16
N SER A 62 -17.73 30.15 -16.30
CA SER A 62 -16.71 29.60 -17.19
C SER A 62 -16.31 28.26 -16.59
N ILE A 63 -16.76 27.18 -17.23
CA ILE A 63 -16.13 25.87 -17.11
C ILE A 63 -14.65 26.11 -17.44
N VAL A 64 -13.77 26.03 -16.44
CA VAL A 64 -12.33 26.02 -16.68
C VAL A 64 -12.04 24.70 -17.38
N ARG A 65 -12.07 24.71 -18.71
CA ARG A 65 -11.45 23.64 -19.48
C ARG A 65 -9.96 23.80 -19.30
N TYR A 66 -9.33 22.88 -18.59
CA TYR A 66 -7.88 22.77 -18.58
C TYR A 66 -7.42 22.64 -20.04
N GLU A 67 -6.58 23.57 -20.52
CA GLU A 67 -6.05 23.57 -21.89
C GLU A 67 -5.06 22.41 -22.13
N LYS A 68 -4.73 21.64 -21.10
CA LYS A 68 -3.89 20.43 -21.12
C LYS A 68 -4.67 19.25 -20.52
N PRO A 69 -4.48 18.02 -21.03
CA PRO A 69 -5.07 16.83 -20.40
C PRO A 69 -4.63 16.72 -18.95
N LEU A 70 -5.54 16.31 -18.07
CA LEU A 70 -5.28 16.11 -16.64
C LEU A 70 -4.43 14.86 -16.42
N CYS A 71 -4.57 13.85 -17.28
CA CYS A 71 -3.77 12.64 -17.23
C CYS A 71 -2.48 12.78 -18.05
N PRO A 72 -1.30 12.49 -17.47
CA PRO A 72 -0.04 12.45 -18.19
C PRO A 72 0.07 11.15 -18.99
N VAL A 73 -0.68 11.04 -20.09
CA VAL A 73 -0.66 9.84 -20.94
C VAL A 73 0.71 9.68 -21.60
N PRO A 74 1.48 8.61 -21.28
CA PRO A 74 2.78 8.41 -21.90
C PRO A 74 2.63 7.93 -23.34
N SER A 75 3.56 8.37 -24.19
CA SER A 75 3.75 7.77 -25.51
C SER A 75 4.50 6.45 -25.37
N LYS A 76 4.25 5.51 -26.27
CA LYS A 76 5.03 4.26 -26.34
C LYS A 76 6.51 4.56 -26.55
N VAL A 77 7.36 3.85 -25.81
CA VAL A 77 8.81 3.85 -26.01
C VAL A 77 9.19 2.54 -26.71
N PRO A 78 9.84 2.58 -27.89
CA PRO A 78 10.18 1.37 -28.63
C PRO A 78 11.04 0.39 -27.82
N ILE A 79 10.70 -0.89 -27.92
CA ILE A 79 11.47 -1.98 -27.32
C ILE A 79 12.59 -2.34 -28.29
N LYS A 80 13.81 -1.94 -27.94
CA LYS A 80 15.01 -2.21 -28.75
C LYS A 80 15.37 -3.71 -28.77
N GLU A 81 14.93 -4.43 -27.74
CA GLU A 81 15.36 -5.77 -27.41
C GLU A 81 14.28 -6.84 -27.64
N HIS A 82 13.44 -6.67 -28.67
CA HIS A 82 12.29 -7.53 -28.93
C HIS A 82 12.64 -9.04 -28.87
N ASP A 83 13.68 -9.45 -29.59
CA ASP A 83 14.07 -10.87 -29.67
C ASP A 83 14.49 -11.42 -28.29
N ASN A 84 15.24 -10.66 -27.50
CA ASN A 84 15.69 -11.06 -26.16
C ASN A 84 14.53 -11.06 -25.16
N VAL A 85 13.63 -10.07 -25.24
CA VAL A 85 12.39 -9.99 -24.45
C VAL A 85 11.52 -11.21 -24.70
N GLN A 86 11.26 -11.55 -25.96
CA GLN A 86 10.48 -12.71 -26.35
C GLN A 86 11.19 -14.03 -26.00
N PHE A 87 12.52 -14.08 -26.12
CA PHE A 87 13.30 -15.24 -25.68
C PHE A 87 13.09 -15.52 -24.19
N ILE A 88 13.19 -14.50 -23.33
CA ILE A 88 12.97 -14.64 -21.88
C ILE A 88 11.53 -15.08 -21.59
N LEU A 89 10.55 -14.58 -22.32
CA LEU A 89 9.13 -14.91 -22.07
C LEU A 89 8.74 -16.31 -22.54
N THR A 90 9.38 -16.86 -23.59
CA THR A 90 8.86 -18.04 -24.30
C THR A 90 9.79 -19.25 -24.35
N ASN A 91 11.10 -19.08 -24.13
CA ASN A 91 12.06 -20.17 -24.27
C ASN A 91 12.06 -21.10 -23.04
N LYS A 92 11.47 -22.29 -23.20
CA LYS A 92 11.32 -23.27 -22.11
C LYS A 92 12.63 -23.81 -21.56
N ASP A 93 13.62 -24.02 -22.42
CA ASP A 93 14.93 -24.54 -22.00
C ASP A 93 15.64 -23.51 -21.11
N TYR A 94 15.52 -22.23 -21.44
CA TYR A 94 16.00 -21.13 -20.60
C TYR A 94 15.25 -21.05 -19.26
N HIS A 95 13.94 -21.31 -19.26
CA HIS A 95 13.12 -21.27 -18.04
C HIS A 95 13.52 -22.32 -17.01
N GLU A 96 14.06 -23.48 -17.40
CA GLU A 96 14.48 -24.53 -16.44
C GLU A 96 15.50 -24.00 -15.42
N GLY A 97 16.46 -23.19 -15.87
CA GLY A 97 17.45 -22.56 -15.01
C GLY A 97 16.84 -21.55 -14.03
N ILE A 98 15.94 -20.71 -14.53
CA ILE A 98 15.20 -19.71 -13.73
C ILE A 98 14.34 -20.40 -12.67
N ILE A 99 13.57 -21.42 -13.07
CA ILE A 99 12.71 -22.18 -12.16
C ILE A 99 13.52 -22.77 -11.00
N ASN A 100 14.68 -23.36 -11.30
CA ASN A 100 15.55 -23.94 -10.29
C ASN A 100 16.13 -22.87 -9.34
N ARG A 101 16.65 -21.75 -9.87
CA ARG A 101 17.20 -20.68 -9.03
C ARG A 101 16.11 -20.03 -8.17
N PHE A 102 14.96 -19.70 -8.74
CA PHE A 102 13.87 -19.10 -7.99
C PHE A 102 13.31 -20.05 -6.92
N SER A 103 13.12 -21.34 -7.23
CA SER A 103 12.75 -22.37 -6.25
C SER A 103 13.74 -22.46 -5.09
N LYS A 104 15.05 -22.48 -5.38
CA LYS A 104 16.11 -22.48 -4.34
C LYS A 104 16.07 -21.23 -3.47
N SER A 105 15.79 -20.06 -4.04
CA SER A 105 15.70 -18.81 -3.26
C SER A 105 14.60 -18.89 -2.18
N ILE A 106 13.47 -19.54 -2.50
CA ILE A 106 12.33 -19.73 -1.58
C ILE A 106 12.70 -20.75 -0.46
N GLN A 107 13.52 -21.75 -0.78
CA GLN A 107 13.97 -22.76 0.18
C GLN A 107 14.92 -22.21 1.27
N ILE A 108 15.45 -20.99 1.09
CA ILE A 108 16.32 -20.34 2.08
C ILE A 108 15.46 -19.50 3.03
N PRO A 109 15.32 -19.89 4.31
CA PRO A 109 14.47 -19.17 5.25
C PRO A 109 15.13 -17.86 5.68
N THR A 110 14.55 -16.73 5.25
CA THR A 110 15.04 -15.37 5.55
C THR A 110 14.08 -14.56 6.42
N PHE A 111 13.10 -15.21 7.06
CA PHE A 111 12.04 -14.52 7.80
C PHE A 111 12.52 -13.73 9.01
N VAL A 112 11.97 -12.55 9.27
CA VAL A 112 12.29 -11.70 10.43
C VAL A 112 11.07 -11.49 11.33
N PHE A 113 11.32 -11.17 12.61
CA PHE A 113 10.33 -10.76 13.60
C PHE A 113 10.52 -9.27 13.94
N ASP A 114 9.63 -8.69 14.74
CA ASP A 114 9.78 -7.29 15.18
C ASP A 114 11.04 -7.07 16.04
N GLU A 115 11.45 -8.08 16.81
CA GLU A 115 12.60 -8.04 17.72
C GLU A 115 13.40 -9.36 17.72
N ASN A 116 14.63 -9.33 18.23
CA ASN A 116 15.49 -10.50 18.50
C ASN A 116 15.77 -11.40 17.26
N ASN A 117 16.06 -10.77 16.12
CA ASN A 117 16.36 -11.47 14.87
C ASN A 117 17.76 -12.10 14.83
N ASP A 118 17.85 -13.34 14.35
CA ASP A 118 19.09 -13.93 13.87
C ASP A 118 19.25 -13.66 12.37
N TYR A 119 20.16 -12.74 12.04
CA TYR A 119 20.46 -12.36 10.67
C TYR A 119 21.50 -13.26 9.99
N THR A 120 22.13 -14.21 10.70
CA THR A 120 23.13 -15.11 10.09
C THR A 120 22.56 -15.98 8.96
N LYS A 121 21.24 -16.17 8.93
CA LYS A 121 20.52 -16.81 7.82
C LYS A 121 20.64 -16.05 6.49
N MET A 122 20.87 -14.73 6.52
CA MET A 122 21.07 -13.91 5.33
C MET A 122 22.37 -14.27 4.61
N GLN A 123 23.39 -14.75 5.33
CA GLN A 123 24.63 -15.22 4.72
C GLN A 123 24.38 -16.34 3.70
N LYS A 124 23.46 -17.28 4.01
CA LYS A 124 23.11 -18.36 3.07
C LYS A 124 22.45 -17.82 1.80
N PHE A 125 21.69 -16.74 1.93
CA PHE A 125 21.06 -16.09 0.79
C PHE A 125 22.11 -15.35 -0.06
N HIS A 126 23.06 -14.66 0.57
CA HIS A 126 24.21 -14.05 -0.12
C HIS A 126 25.03 -15.09 -0.89
N ASP A 127 25.36 -16.21 -0.25
CA ASP A 127 26.12 -17.31 -0.88
C ASP A 127 25.36 -17.85 -2.11
N PHE A 128 24.05 -18.04 -1.98
CA PHE A 128 23.19 -18.45 -3.09
C PHE A 128 23.16 -17.44 -4.24
N LEU A 129 23.04 -16.14 -3.95
CA LEU A 129 23.04 -15.11 -4.98
C LEU A 129 24.38 -15.09 -5.72
N LYS A 130 25.50 -15.19 -5.00
CA LYS A 130 26.84 -15.21 -5.58
C LYS A 130 27.10 -16.44 -6.46
N GLU A 131 26.61 -17.61 -6.04
CA GLU A 131 26.71 -18.84 -6.84
C GLU A 131 25.81 -18.77 -8.09
N SER A 132 24.64 -18.15 -7.97
CA SER A 132 23.61 -18.12 -9.01
C SER A 132 23.86 -17.07 -10.09
N TYR A 133 24.54 -15.97 -9.75
CA TYR A 133 24.71 -14.79 -10.61
C TYR A 133 26.18 -14.35 -10.69
N PRO A 134 27.10 -15.23 -11.13
CA PRO A 134 28.53 -14.94 -11.11
C PRO A 134 28.91 -13.75 -11.99
N LEU A 135 28.29 -13.56 -13.17
CA LEU A 135 28.64 -12.44 -14.05
C LEU A 135 28.25 -11.10 -13.44
N THR A 136 27.08 -11.05 -12.80
CA THR A 136 26.61 -9.89 -12.04
C THR A 136 27.61 -9.56 -10.92
N TYR A 137 28.06 -10.57 -10.17
CA TYR A 137 29.01 -10.38 -9.08
C TYR A 137 30.43 -10.00 -9.54
N GLU A 138 30.84 -10.43 -10.73
CA GLU A 138 32.13 -10.07 -11.32
C GLU A 138 32.13 -8.66 -11.92
N THR A 139 30.96 -8.18 -12.38
CA THR A 139 30.82 -6.89 -13.07
C THR A 139 30.55 -5.71 -12.12
N ALA A 140 29.78 -5.94 -11.05
CA ALA A 140 29.37 -4.88 -10.13
C ALA A 140 30.47 -4.47 -9.13
N GLU A 141 30.45 -3.21 -8.72
CA GLU A 141 31.01 -2.80 -7.43
C GLU A 141 30.01 -3.19 -6.32
N ILE A 142 30.42 -4.03 -5.38
CA ILE A 142 29.51 -4.56 -4.35
C ILE A 142 29.92 -4.06 -2.98
N ASP A 143 28.98 -3.41 -2.29
CA ASP A 143 29.12 -2.95 -0.92
C ASP A 143 28.15 -3.74 -0.02
N ILE A 144 28.67 -4.35 1.04
CA ILE A 144 27.87 -4.95 2.12
C ILE A 144 27.69 -3.91 3.22
N VAL A 145 26.48 -3.39 3.37
CA VAL A 145 26.15 -2.29 4.28
C VAL A 145 25.43 -2.84 5.51
N HIS A 146 25.92 -2.46 6.70
CA HIS A 146 25.35 -2.86 7.99
C HIS A 146 25.05 -4.37 8.04
N ASP A 147 26.12 -5.17 8.05
CA ASP A 147 26.15 -6.63 8.09
C ASP A 147 25.63 -7.38 6.84
N TYR A 148 24.42 -7.08 6.35
CA TYR A 148 23.78 -7.88 5.30
C TYR A 148 23.08 -7.10 4.18
N GLY A 149 22.98 -5.77 4.26
CA GLY A 149 22.44 -4.96 3.16
C GLY A 149 23.34 -5.07 1.94
N LEU A 150 22.78 -5.34 0.77
CA LEU A 150 23.57 -5.48 -0.46
C LEU A 150 23.35 -4.30 -1.39
N VAL A 151 24.42 -3.62 -1.77
CA VAL A 151 24.39 -2.59 -2.80
C VAL A 151 25.27 -3.04 -3.96
N PHE A 152 24.67 -3.27 -5.13
CA PHE A 152 25.39 -3.48 -6.38
C PHE A 152 25.39 -2.17 -7.16
N HIS A 153 26.56 -1.67 -7.51
CA HIS A 153 26.71 -0.47 -8.34
C HIS A 153 27.40 -0.84 -9.65
N PHE A 154 26.70 -0.62 -10.77
CA PHE A 154 27.23 -0.71 -12.12
C PHE A 154 27.50 0.72 -12.60
N PRO A 155 28.77 1.16 -12.64
CA PRO A 155 29.08 2.53 -13.00
C PRO A 155 28.65 2.86 -14.44
N GLY A 156 28.13 4.07 -14.64
CA GLY A 156 27.87 4.60 -15.97
C GLY A 156 29.12 5.22 -16.58
N LEU A 157 29.22 5.22 -17.91
CA LEU A 157 30.28 5.92 -18.64
C LEU A 157 30.20 7.44 -18.45
N ASN A 158 28.98 7.97 -18.33
CA ASN A 158 28.75 9.40 -18.18
C ASN A 158 28.46 9.75 -16.71
N THR A 159 29.47 10.27 -16.03
CA THR A 159 29.39 10.64 -14.61
C THR A 159 28.50 11.84 -14.32
N ASP A 160 28.07 12.59 -15.35
CA ASP A 160 27.11 13.70 -15.19
C ASP A 160 25.66 13.20 -15.11
N LEU A 161 25.41 11.94 -15.49
CA LEU A 161 24.09 11.31 -15.37
C LEU A 161 23.96 10.60 -14.02
N LYS A 162 22.93 10.98 -13.27
CA LYS A 162 22.56 10.32 -12.02
C LYS A 162 22.25 8.84 -12.27
N PRO A 163 22.66 7.88 -11.43
CA PRO A 163 22.25 6.49 -11.62
C PRO A 163 20.73 6.28 -11.43
N ILE A 164 20.17 5.22 -12.02
CA ILE A 164 18.87 4.68 -11.57
C ILE A 164 19.09 3.75 -10.38
N MET A 165 18.12 3.64 -9.49
CA MET A 165 18.15 2.72 -8.35
C MET A 165 16.93 1.80 -8.39
N LEU A 166 17.16 0.49 -8.33
CA LEU A 166 16.14 -0.55 -8.23
C LEU A 166 16.28 -1.24 -6.88
N THR A 167 15.18 -1.33 -6.14
CA THR A 167 15.17 -1.88 -4.79
C THR A 167 14.30 -3.13 -4.69
N ALA A 168 14.65 -3.97 -3.74
CA ALA A 168 13.88 -5.12 -3.28
C ALA A 168 14.39 -5.45 -1.87
N HIS A 169 13.78 -6.43 -1.21
CA HIS A 169 14.25 -6.91 0.09
C HIS A 169 14.45 -8.44 0.08
N MET A 170 15.32 -8.90 0.99
CA MET A 170 15.73 -10.30 1.11
C MET A 170 14.94 -11.05 2.18
N ASP A 171 14.43 -10.34 3.18
CA ASP A 171 13.67 -10.89 4.28
C ASP A 171 12.24 -11.24 3.88
N THR A 172 11.52 -11.85 4.82
CA THR A 172 10.11 -12.19 4.67
C THR A 172 9.45 -12.09 6.04
N VAL A 173 8.12 -12.00 6.11
CA VAL A 173 7.43 -12.23 7.39
C VAL A 173 7.61 -13.67 7.93
N PRO A 174 7.34 -13.92 9.22
CA PRO A 174 7.29 -15.27 9.78
C PRO A 174 6.25 -16.16 9.08
N ILE A 175 6.40 -17.47 9.26
CA ILE A 175 5.51 -18.46 8.61
C ILE A 175 4.18 -18.69 9.37
N GLY A 176 4.02 -18.16 10.58
CA GLY A 176 2.86 -18.47 11.42
C GLY A 176 2.84 -19.93 11.89
N ASP A 177 1.64 -20.51 12.04
CA ASP A 177 1.49 -21.93 12.37
C ASP A 177 1.81 -22.78 11.12
N PRO A 178 2.82 -23.68 11.16
CA PRO A 178 3.11 -24.57 10.05
C PRO A 178 1.94 -25.45 9.61
N ASN A 179 0.93 -25.69 10.46
CA ASN A 179 -0.25 -26.49 10.12
C ASN A 179 -1.23 -25.77 9.18
N ASP A 180 -1.14 -24.44 9.06
CA ASP A 180 -1.96 -23.66 8.13
C ASP A 180 -1.46 -23.78 6.67
N TRP A 181 -0.26 -24.32 6.49
CA TRP A 181 0.33 -24.55 5.19
C TRP A 181 0.01 -25.96 4.67
N LEU A 182 -0.44 -26.04 3.42
CA LEU A 182 -0.69 -27.30 2.71
C LEU A 182 0.61 -28.07 2.45
N GLU A 183 1.73 -27.35 2.36
CA GLU A 183 3.08 -27.89 2.18
C GLU A 183 4.09 -27.09 3.02
N SER A 184 5.35 -27.53 3.07
CA SER A 184 6.39 -26.77 3.76
C SER A 184 6.45 -25.31 3.25
N PRO A 185 6.46 -24.29 4.14
CA PRO A 185 6.58 -22.89 3.74
C PRO A 185 7.84 -22.58 2.92
N PHE A 186 8.88 -23.41 3.06
CA PHE A 186 10.14 -23.28 2.34
C PHE A 186 10.33 -24.43 1.33
N SER A 187 9.25 -24.97 0.76
CA SER A 187 9.36 -26.04 -0.26
C SER A 187 9.95 -25.51 -1.56
N GLY A 188 9.62 -24.26 -1.93
CA GLY A 188 9.91 -23.72 -3.25
C GLY A 188 9.28 -24.55 -4.37
N ARG A 189 8.18 -25.28 -4.09
CA ARG A 189 7.57 -26.20 -5.05
C ARG A 189 7.07 -25.42 -6.26
N PHE A 190 7.43 -25.89 -7.45
CA PHE A 190 6.83 -25.46 -8.71
C PHE A 190 5.91 -26.57 -9.23
N ASP A 191 4.64 -26.27 -9.53
CA ASP A 191 3.66 -27.24 -10.03
C ASP A 191 3.48 -27.24 -11.55
N GLY A 192 4.26 -26.42 -12.27
CA GLY A 192 4.13 -26.19 -13.71
C GLY A 192 3.50 -24.84 -14.05
N GLU A 193 2.79 -24.23 -13.11
CA GLU A 193 2.16 -22.91 -13.29
C GLU A 193 2.58 -21.92 -12.20
N LYS A 194 2.75 -22.40 -10.96
CA LYS A 194 2.94 -21.56 -9.78
C LYS A 194 4.08 -22.07 -8.90
N PHE A 195 4.80 -21.12 -8.33
CA PHE A 195 5.73 -21.36 -7.22
C PHE A 195 4.99 -21.15 -5.91
N TYR A 196 5.20 -22.05 -4.95
CA TYR A 196 4.64 -21.94 -3.61
C TYR A 196 5.75 -21.83 -2.57
N GLY A 197 5.53 -20.95 -1.59
CA GLY A 197 6.38 -20.80 -0.43
C GLY A 197 6.49 -19.34 0.02
N ARG A 198 6.96 -19.15 1.25
CA ARG A 198 7.16 -17.83 1.84
C ARG A 198 8.23 -17.06 1.05
N GLY A 199 7.88 -15.86 0.61
CA GLY A 199 8.72 -15.02 -0.24
C GLY A 199 8.55 -15.25 -1.74
N ALA A 200 7.67 -16.17 -2.16
CA ALA A 200 7.37 -16.38 -3.58
C ALA A 200 6.74 -15.13 -4.21
N SER A 201 5.97 -14.34 -3.48
CA SER A 201 5.37 -13.10 -3.95
C SER A 201 5.94 -11.85 -3.29
N ASP A 202 6.48 -11.95 -2.07
CA ASP A 202 6.94 -10.81 -1.29
C ASP A 202 8.27 -11.09 -0.54
N CYS A 203 9.42 -10.64 -1.04
CA CYS A 203 9.62 -10.00 -2.35
C CYS A 203 10.78 -10.64 -3.13
N LYS A 204 11.08 -11.92 -2.86
CA LYS A 204 12.16 -12.63 -3.56
C LYS A 204 11.91 -12.73 -5.06
N ASN A 205 10.66 -12.75 -5.52
CA ASN A 205 10.35 -12.72 -6.96
C ASN A 205 10.92 -11.47 -7.66
N LEU A 206 10.88 -10.31 -6.99
CA LEU A 206 11.38 -9.06 -7.53
C LEU A 206 12.91 -9.07 -7.52
N LEU A 207 13.50 -9.40 -6.37
CA LEU A 207 14.95 -9.47 -6.21
C LEU A 207 15.58 -10.45 -7.20
N ILE A 208 15.05 -11.67 -7.27
CA ILE A 208 15.52 -12.68 -8.23
C ILE A 208 15.24 -12.22 -9.66
N GLY A 209 14.10 -11.57 -9.93
CA GLY A 209 13.82 -10.97 -11.22
C GLY A 209 14.89 -9.98 -11.70
N LEU A 210 15.34 -9.09 -10.80
CA LEU A 210 16.41 -8.12 -11.06
C LEU A 210 17.76 -8.80 -11.32
N MET A 211 18.11 -9.80 -10.50
CA MET A 211 19.37 -10.53 -10.63
C MET A 211 19.43 -11.35 -11.92
N GLU A 212 18.35 -12.07 -12.27
CA GLU A 212 18.25 -12.80 -13.54
C GLU A 212 18.32 -11.86 -14.75
N ALA A 213 17.66 -10.70 -14.68
CA ALA A 213 17.66 -9.70 -15.74
C ALA A 213 19.07 -9.17 -16.00
N MET A 214 19.79 -8.78 -14.94
CA MET A 214 21.16 -8.28 -15.05
C MET A 214 22.14 -9.37 -15.52
N GLU A 215 22.06 -10.57 -14.95
CA GLU A 215 22.90 -11.70 -15.36
C GLU A 215 22.71 -12.02 -16.86
N LYS A 216 21.46 -12.05 -17.32
CA LYS A 216 21.15 -12.27 -18.73
C LYS A 216 21.69 -11.16 -19.61
N LEU A 217 21.51 -9.91 -19.20
CA LEU A 217 21.98 -8.73 -19.92
C LEU A 217 23.51 -8.74 -20.10
N ILE A 218 24.25 -9.04 -19.03
CA ILE A 218 25.70 -9.17 -19.09
C ILE A 218 26.11 -10.35 -19.97
N SER A 219 25.42 -11.50 -19.87
CA SER A 219 25.70 -12.67 -20.71
C SER A 219 25.45 -12.43 -22.20
N ASP A 220 24.57 -11.48 -22.53
CA ASP A 220 24.29 -11.03 -23.90
C ASP A 220 25.29 -9.98 -24.40
N GLY A 221 26.33 -9.66 -23.61
CA GLY A 221 27.35 -8.69 -23.96
C GLY A 221 26.91 -7.24 -23.77
N LYS A 222 26.02 -6.97 -22.80
CA LYS A 222 25.55 -5.62 -22.46
C LYS A 222 25.91 -5.26 -21.03
N SER A 223 27.21 -5.16 -20.78
CA SER A 223 27.77 -4.87 -19.44
C SER A 223 28.07 -3.39 -19.20
N THR A 224 28.01 -2.56 -20.25
CA THR A 224 28.34 -1.14 -20.20
C THR A 224 27.08 -0.27 -20.30
N PHE A 225 26.99 0.74 -19.44
CA PHE A 225 25.82 1.63 -19.34
C PHE A 225 26.21 3.09 -19.54
N GLU A 226 25.36 3.88 -20.20
CA GLU A 226 25.55 5.33 -20.34
C GLU A 226 25.41 6.02 -18.97
N ARG A 227 24.40 5.63 -18.18
CA ARG A 227 24.18 6.08 -16.79
C ARG A 227 24.31 4.90 -15.84
N GLY A 228 24.71 5.17 -14.59
CA GLY A 228 24.87 4.09 -13.62
C GLY A 228 23.57 3.38 -13.26
N VAL A 229 23.70 2.13 -12.81
CA VAL A 229 22.59 1.32 -12.28
C VAL A 229 22.95 0.86 -10.88
N VAL A 230 22.05 1.08 -9.92
CA VAL A 230 22.23 0.67 -8.52
C VAL A 230 21.14 -0.32 -8.16
N PHE A 231 21.51 -1.50 -7.67
CA PHE A 231 20.59 -2.36 -6.93
C PHE A 231 20.84 -2.20 -5.45
N ALA A 232 19.78 -2.05 -4.66
CA ALA A 232 19.87 -1.94 -3.21
C ALA A 232 18.86 -2.91 -2.56
N PHE A 233 19.40 -3.91 -1.87
CA PHE A 233 18.63 -4.98 -1.25
C PHE A 233 18.71 -4.92 0.27
N GLY A 234 17.59 -4.52 0.89
CA GLY A 234 17.39 -4.56 2.34
C GLY A 234 17.20 -5.99 2.87
N TYR A 235 17.26 -6.16 4.18
CA TYR A 235 17.15 -7.47 4.85
C TYR A 235 16.27 -7.45 6.10
N ASP A 236 15.50 -6.37 6.29
CA ASP A 236 14.57 -6.21 7.40
C ASP A 236 13.37 -5.30 7.04
N GLU A 237 12.97 -5.25 5.76
CA GLU A 237 11.83 -4.44 5.29
C GLU A 237 10.57 -4.77 6.09
N GLU A 238 10.35 -6.06 6.36
CA GLU A 238 9.16 -6.62 7.01
C GLU A 238 9.06 -6.23 8.50
N ARG A 239 10.09 -5.57 9.03
CA ARG A 239 10.12 -4.91 10.35
C ARG A 239 10.52 -3.44 10.25
N SER A 240 10.18 -2.80 9.14
CA SER A 240 10.38 -1.39 8.81
C SER A 240 11.74 -0.95 8.28
N GLY A 241 12.64 -1.84 7.88
CA GLY A 241 13.88 -1.46 7.19
C GLY A 241 14.87 -0.68 8.06
N ARG A 242 14.85 -0.86 9.39
CA ARG A 242 15.59 -0.04 10.36
C ARG A 242 17.09 -0.34 10.34
N ASP A 243 17.47 -1.55 9.94
CA ASP A 243 18.85 -2.05 9.91
C ASP A 243 19.39 -2.15 8.47
N GLY A 244 18.56 -2.48 7.49
CA GLY A 244 18.91 -2.58 6.07
C GLY A 244 18.78 -1.24 5.35
N ALA A 245 17.57 -0.90 4.91
CA ALA A 245 17.34 0.27 4.06
C ALA A 245 17.75 1.60 4.70
N PHE A 246 17.57 1.77 6.00
CA PHE A 246 18.03 2.95 6.71
C PHE A 246 19.55 3.17 6.56
N TYR A 247 20.36 2.13 6.78
CA TYR A 247 21.82 2.24 6.67
C TYR A 247 22.29 2.25 5.22
N ILE A 248 21.62 1.53 4.30
CA ILE A 248 21.85 1.67 2.86
C ILE A 248 21.64 3.12 2.42
N SER A 249 20.58 3.78 2.90
CA SER A 249 20.32 5.19 2.61
C SER A 249 21.47 6.08 3.08
N LYS A 250 21.96 5.89 4.31
CA LYS A 250 23.12 6.63 4.83
C LYS A 250 24.37 6.42 3.99
N PHE A 251 24.64 5.17 3.63
CA PHE A 251 25.77 4.81 2.77
C PHE A 251 25.68 5.48 1.40
N LEU A 252 24.51 5.43 0.74
CA LEU A 252 24.29 6.05 -0.57
C LEU A 252 24.37 7.57 -0.51
N LEU A 253 23.85 8.20 0.55
CA LEU A 253 23.99 9.65 0.78
C LEU A 253 25.45 10.06 1.00
N GLU A 254 26.26 9.23 1.66
CA GLU A 254 27.69 9.47 1.82
C GLU A 254 28.45 9.28 0.49
N LYS A 255 28.12 8.23 -0.27
CA LYS A 255 28.78 7.88 -1.54
C LYS A 255 28.44 8.84 -2.68
N PHE A 256 27.18 9.22 -2.81
CA PHE A 256 26.67 9.98 -3.96
C PHE A 256 26.10 11.36 -3.61
N GLY A 257 25.79 11.63 -2.34
CA GLY A 257 25.15 12.88 -1.91
C GLY A 257 23.61 12.87 -2.02
N PRO A 258 22.94 13.93 -1.56
CA PRO A 258 21.50 14.09 -1.69
C PRO A 258 21.08 14.39 -3.14
N ASN A 259 19.86 14.00 -3.53
CA ASN A 259 19.33 14.16 -4.88
C ASN A 259 20.27 13.59 -5.97
N SER A 260 20.93 12.47 -5.67
CA SER A 260 21.95 11.87 -6.52
C SER A 260 21.44 10.73 -7.39
N MET A 261 20.22 10.24 -7.15
CA MET A 261 19.56 9.24 -7.98
C MET A 261 18.63 9.92 -8.98
N GLU A 262 18.56 9.40 -10.20
CA GLU A 262 17.55 9.81 -11.17
C GLU A 262 16.16 9.41 -10.69
N SER A 263 16.08 8.18 -10.20
CA SER A 263 14.85 7.52 -9.81
C SER A 263 15.13 6.39 -8.85
N ILE A 264 14.12 6.06 -8.04
CA ILE A 264 14.05 4.83 -7.27
C ILE A 264 12.79 4.09 -7.70
N VAL A 265 12.92 2.82 -8.07
CA VAL A 265 11.78 1.93 -8.32
C VAL A 265 11.85 0.77 -7.34
N ASP A 266 10.79 0.62 -6.55
CA ASP A 266 10.67 -0.38 -5.50
C ASP A 266 9.47 -1.29 -5.72
N GLU A 267 9.31 -2.26 -4.82
CA GLU A 267 8.13 -3.10 -4.76
C GLU A 267 6.81 -2.32 -4.69
N GLY A 268 5.75 -2.91 -5.23
CA GLY A 268 4.44 -2.31 -5.31
C GLY A 268 3.46 -3.21 -6.04
N PRO A 269 2.29 -2.68 -6.46
CA PRO A 269 1.30 -3.47 -7.19
C PRO A 269 1.86 -3.99 -8.51
N LYS A 270 1.23 -5.04 -9.01
CA LYS A 270 1.57 -5.61 -10.31
C LYS A 270 1.20 -4.64 -11.44
N MET A 271 2.09 -4.49 -12.42
CA MET A 271 1.96 -3.54 -13.53
C MET A 271 0.76 -3.82 -14.44
N PHE A 272 0.20 -5.04 -14.41
CA PHE A 272 -0.97 -5.38 -15.18
C PHE A 272 -2.11 -5.85 -14.28
N THR A 273 -3.13 -5.01 -14.13
CA THR A 273 -4.30 -5.28 -13.29
C THR A 273 -5.59 -5.11 -14.08
N ASP A 274 -6.47 -6.12 -14.02
CA ASP A 274 -7.86 -6.00 -14.41
C ASP A 274 -8.64 -5.22 -13.35
N PHE A 275 -9.01 -3.98 -13.64
CA PHE A 275 -9.70 -3.12 -12.68
C PHE A 275 -10.71 -2.21 -13.37
N MET A 276 -11.89 -2.02 -12.75
CA MET A 276 -12.94 -1.11 -13.25
C MET A 276 -13.35 -1.33 -14.72
N GLY A 277 -13.18 -2.55 -15.26
CA GLY A 277 -13.52 -2.90 -16.64
C GLY A 277 -12.45 -2.56 -17.68
N ASP A 278 -11.26 -2.09 -17.28
CA ASP A 278 -10.10 -1.84 -18.13
C ASP A 278 -8.83 -2.50 -17.55
N TYR A 279 -7.74 -2.42 -18.32
CA TYR A 279 -6.40 -2.81 -17.86
C TYR A 279 -5.64 -1.60 -17.34
N TYR A 280 -5.21 -1.66 -16.08
CA TYR A 280 -4.49 -0.59 -15.41
C TYR A 280 -3.05 -0.99 -15.08
N SER A 281 -2.15 -0.03 -15.19
CA SER A 281 -0.84 -0.05 -14.55
C SER A 281 -0.78 1.09 -13.54
N MET A 282 -0.92 0.77 -12.26
CA MET A 282 -0.86 1.74 -11.17
C MET A 282 0.59 1.93 -10.75
N ILE A 283 1.17 3.07 -11.10
CA ILE A 283 2.51 3.47 -10.74
C ILE A 283 2.43 4.24 -9.43
N ILE A 284 2.70 3.57 -8.32
CA ILE A 284 2.51 4.19 -7.01
C ILE A 284 3.58 5.26 -6.81
N ASN A 285 3.14 6.50 -6.66
CA ASN A 285 3.98 7.68 -6.50
C ASN A 285 3.78 8.36 -5.13
N GLY A 286 3.10 7.68 -4.20
CA GLY A 286 2.93 8.12 -2.83
C GLY A 286 2.55 6.97 -1.90
N GLU A 287 2.75 7.18 -0.61
CA GLU A 287 2.39 6.23 0.44
C GLU A 287 1.69 6.96 1.57
N LYS A 288 0.83 6.24 2.28
CA LYS A 288 0.28 6.73 3.54
C LYS A 288 1.37 6.92 4.58
N GLY A 289 1.13 7.81 5.53
CA GLY A 289 1.97 7.92 6.73
C GLY A 289 1.73 6.73 7.66
N TYR A 290 2.51 6.67 8.73
CA TYR A 290 2.49 5.57 9.68
C TYR A 290 2.67 6.08 11.10
N THR A 291 1.92 5.54 12.05
CA THR A 291 2.28 5.66 13.46
C THR A 291 1.62 4.58 14.29
N ASP A 292 2.33 4.12 15.32
CA ASP A 292 1.77 3.33 16.39
C ASP A 292 1.56 4.21 17.62
N LEU A 293 0.39 4.13 18.24
CA LEU A 293 0.13 4.75 19.54
C LEU A 293 0.20 3.69 20.63
N LYS A 294 0.97 3.98 21.68
CA LYS A 294 0.98 3.22 22.92
C LYS A 294 0.01 3.86 23.91
N ILE A 295 -0.94 3.07 24.41
CA ILE A 295 -1.87 3.48 25.47
C ILE A 295 -1.61 2.61 26.69
N GLU A 296 -1.41 3.24 27.84
CA GLU A 296 -1.12 2.57 29.11
C GLU A 296 -2.11 3.03 30.17
N ILE A 297 -2.68 2.08 30.91
CA ILE A 297 -3.46 2.36 32.11
C ILE A 297 -2.76 1.71 33.29
N ASN A 298 -2.25 2.55 34.20
CA ASN A 298 -1.64 2.12 35.45
C ASN A 298 -2.61 2.36 36.60
N THR A 299 -2.87 1.34 37.40
CA THR A 299 -3.74 1.39 38.58
C THR A 299 -3.07 0.68 39.77
N PRO A 300 -3.52 0.87 41.02
CA PRO A 300 -2.88 0.23 42.17
C PRO A 300 -3.01 -1.31 42.25
N GLY A 301 -3.84 -1.94 41.41
CA GLY A 301 -4.13 -3.38 41.46
C GLY A 301 -4.89 -3.79 42.73
N GLY A 302 -4.84 -5.08 43.09
CA GLY A 302 -5.47 -5.60 44.31
C GLY A 302 -5.95 -7.05 44.23
N HIS A 303 -6.62 -7.52 45.28
CA HIS A 303 -7.16 -8.88 45.36
C HIS A 303 -8.54 -8.96 44.70
N SER A 304 -8.77 -9.93 43.81
CA SER A 304 -10.02 -10.00 43.03
C SER A 304 -11.29 -10.24 43.86
N SER A 305 -11.18 -10.72 45.10
CA SER A 305 -12.35 -10.87 46.01
C SER A 305 -12.81 -9.57 46.66
N MET A 306 -12.02 -8.51 46.55
CA MET A 306 -12.34 -7.16 47.03
C MET A 306 -11.96 -6.16 45.94
N PRO A 307 -12.63 -6.22 44.77
CA PRO A 307 -12.26 -5.38 43.65
C PRO A 307 -12.65 -3.92 43.90
N ARG A 308 -11.94 -3.02 43.24
CA ARG A 308 -12.40 -1.64 43.05
C ARG A 308 -13.60 -1.63 42.10
N ASP A 309 -14.33 -0.52 42.04
CA ASP A 309 -15.49 -0.37 41.16
C ASP A 309 -15.14 -0.58 39.67
N HIS A 310 -13.90 -0.29 39.28
CA HIS A 310 -13.38 -0.46 37.93
C HIS A 310 -12.00 -1.10 37.94
N THR A 311 -11.77 -2.03 37.01
CA THR A 311 -10.47 -2.67 36.78
C THR A 311 -9.74 -1.96 35.64
N SER A 312 -8.40 -2.01 35.64
CA SER A 312 -7.57 -1.45 34.55
C SER A 312 -7.96 -2.02 33.19
N ILE A 313 -8.20 -3.34 33.09
CA ILE A 313 -8.70 -3.96 31.85
C ILE A 313 -10.06 -3.38 31.46
N GLY A 314 -11.01 -3.24 32.39
CA GLY A 314 -12.33 -2.68 32.08
C GLY A 314 -12.28 -1.22 31.62
N MET A 315 -11.39 -0.42 32.22
CA MET A 315 -11.13 0.95 31.77
C MET A 315 -10.54 0.95 30.34
N MET A 316 -9.53 0.12 30.09
CA MET A 316 -8.89 -0.02 28.77
C MET A 316 -9.90 -0.49 27.71
N SER A 317 -10.69 -1.52 28.00
CA SER A 317 -11.73 -2.01 27.10
C SER A 317 -12.74 -0.92 26.73
N THR A 318 -13.06 -0.02 27.67
CA THR A 318 -13.97 1.10 27.39
C THR A 318 -13.32 2.14 26.48
N PHE A 319 -12.06 2.53 26.76
CA PHE A 319 -11.30 3.42 25.90
C PHE A 319 -11.17 2.86 24.48
N LEU A 320 -10.80 1.58 24.35
CA LEU A 320 -10.62 0.91 23.07
C LEU A 320 -11.92 0.79 22.27
N SER A 321 -13.03 0.44 22.94
CA SER A 321 -14.36 0.39 22.30
C SER A 321 -14.77 1.77 21.74
N GLU A 322 -14.50 2.84 22.51
CA GLU A 322 -14.72 4.21 22.03
C GLU A 322 -13.77 4.56 20.89
N TYR A 323 -12.49 4.18 20.97
CA TYR A 323 -11.50 4.46 19.94
C TYR A 323 -11.87 3.83 18.60
N GLU A 324 -12.23 2.54 18.61
CA GLU A 324 -12.61 1.75 17.44
C GLU A 324 -13.87 2.29 16.77
N SER A 325 -14.88 2.68 17.58
CA SER A 325 -16.16 3.21 17.08
C SER A 325 -16.04 4.61 16.45
N ASN A 326 -15.01 5.38 16.82
CA ASN A 326 -14.78 6.74 16.31
C ASN A 326 -13.84 6.73 15.11
N LEU A 327 -14.31 6.33 13.93
CA LEU A 327 -13.47 6.30 12.72
C LEU A 327 -13.04 7.71 12.28
N TYR A 328 -11.86 7.82 11.66
CA TYR A 328 -11.45 9.05 10.97
C TYR A 328 -12.34 9.32 9.77
N ASP A 329 -12.63 10.60 9.52
CA ASP A 329 -13.37 11.00 8.33
C ASP A 329 -12.52 10.77 7.07
N PRO A 330 -13.12 10.25 5.99
CA PRO A 330 -12.43 10.08 4.73
C PRO A 330 -12.25 11.43 4.03
N LEU A 331 -11.13 11.61 3.33
CA LEU A 331 -10.73 12.85 2.68
C LEU A 331 -10.08 12.57 1.32
N LEU A 332 -10.45 13.38 0.32
CA LEU A 332 -9.79 13.44 -0.98
C LEU A 332 -9.22 14.85 -1.21
N VAL A 333 -7.99 15.06 -0.74
CA VAL A 333 -7.25 16.30 -0.96
C VAL A 333 -6.55 16.30 -2.32
N PRO A 334 -6.28 17.46 -2.95
CA PRO A 334 -5.63 17.54 -4.26
C PRO A 334 -4.27 16.84 -4.36
N GLU A 335 -3.57 16.72 -3.23
CA GLU A 335 -2.26 16.07 -3.10
C GLU A 335 -2.36 14.55 -2.99
N ASN A 336 -3.55 13.98 -2.75
CA ASN A 336 -3.70 12.53 -2.71
C ASN A 336 -3.56 11.98 -4.15
N PRO A 337 -2.64 11.02 -4.42
CA PRO A 337 -2.47 10.43 -5.75
C PRO A 337 -3.74 9.88 -6.39
N MET A 338 -4.73 9.48 -5.59
CA MET A 338 -6.02 9.02 -6.09
C MET A 338 -6.79 10.10 -6.88
N MET A 339 -6.49 11.38 -6.68
CA MET A 339 -7.05 12.45 -7.51
C MET A 339 -6.68 12.26 -8.98
N GLU A 340 -5.39 12.08 -9.26
CA GLU A 340 -4.87 11.92 -10.62
C GLU A 340 -5.19 10.53 -11.19
N PHE A 341 -5.27 9.50 -10.33
CA PHE A 341 -5.84 8.20 -10.71
C PHE A 341 -7.22 8.36 -11.35
N PHE A 342 -8.14 9.06 -10.70
CA PHE A 342 -9.50 9.25 -11.20
C PHE A 342 -9.54 10.14 -12.45
N GLU A 343 -8.67 11.15 -12.53
CA GLU A 343 -8.52 11.98 -13.74
C GLU A 343 -8.09 11.14 -14.95
N CYS A 344 -7.11 10.24 -14.77
CA CYS A 344 -6.70 9.30 -15.79
C CYS A 344 -7.78 8.28 -16.16
N ALA A 345 -8.45 7.68 -15.19
CA ALA A 345 -9.58 6.79 -15.44
C ALA A 345 -10.71 7.50 -16.20
N ALA A 346 -10.95 8.78 -15.91
CA ALA A 346 -11.97 9.59 -16.60
C ALA A 346 -11.59 9.93 -18.05
N GLU A 347 -10.32 10.25 -18.31
CA GLU A 347 -9.87 10.62 -19.66
C GLU A 347 -9.62 9.40 -20.55
N GLN A 348 -9.11 8.29 -19.99
CA GLN A 348 -8.61 7.16 -20.76
C GLN A 348 -9.45 5.89 -20.65
N GLY A 349 -10.23 5.72 -19.57
CA GLY A 349 -10.99 4.50 -19.27
C GLY A 349 -12.50 4.66 -19.32
N HIS A 350 -13.17 3.61 -18.85
CA HIS A 350 -14.62 3.45 -18.85
C HIS A 350 -15.23 3.73 -17.48
N LEU A 351 -15.40 5.01 -17.16
CA LEU A 351 -16.15 5.43 -15.97
C LEU A 351 -17.63 5.71 -16.25
N PRO A 352 -18.54 5.45 -15.29
CA PRO A 352 -19.90 5.97 -15.35
C PRO A 352 -19.89 7.49 -15.56
N LYS A 353 -20.82 8.00 -16.37
CA LYS A 353 -20.82 9.41 -16.83
C LYS A 353 -20.74 10.43 -15.69
N ASP A 354 -21.46 10.18 -14.60
CA ASP A 354 -21.48 11.10 -13.46
C ASP A 354 -20.15 11.09 -12.71
N ILE A 355 -19.51 9.92 -12.56
CA ILE A 355 -18.19 9.77 -11.95
C ILE A 355 -17.11 10.40 -12.83
N LYS A 356 -17.18 10.19 -14.15
CA LYS A 356 -16.29 10.85 -15.12
C LYS A 356 -16.37 12.38 -15.01
N ASN A 357 -17.58 12.93 -14.96
CA ASN A 357 -17.76 14.38 -14.80
C ASN A 357 -17.24 14.85 -13.43
N ALA A 358 -17.47 14.08 -12.37
CA ALA A 358 -16.96 14.40 -11.04
C ALA A 358 -15.43 14.45 -11.03
N ALA A 359 -14.75 13.42 -11.56
CA ALA A 359 -13.30 13.35 -11.66
C ALA A 359 -12.69 14.56 -12.38
N LEU A 360 -13.23 14.94 -13.54
CA LEU A 360 -12.72 16.07 -14.33
C LEU A 360 -12.92 17.44 -13.67
N ASN A 361 -13.74 17.55 -12.61
CA ASN A 361 -14.03 18.82 -11.93
C ASN A 361 -13.63 18.83 -10.43
N ALA A 362 -13.20 17.70 -9.86
CA ALA A 362 -12.98 17.52 -8.42
C ALA A 362 -11.91 18.44 -7.82
N ARG A 363 -10.97 18.95 -8.63
CA ARG A 363 -9.98 19.94 -8.19
C ARG A 363 -10.60 21.31 -7.88
N SER A 364 -11.68 21.70 -8.55
CA SER A 364 -12.31 23.02 -8.43
C SER A 364 -13.74 23.01 -7.87
N ASP A 365 -14.40 21.86 -7.85
CA ASP A 365 -15.78 21.70 -7.38
C ASP A 365 -15.86 20.75 -6.19
N THR A 366 -16.34 21.26 -5.05
CA THR A 366 -16.48 20.48 -3.80
C THR A 366 -17.50 19.37 -3.94
N LYS A 367 -18.60 19.59 -4.66
CA LYS A 367 -19.63 18.56 -4.85
C LYS A 367 -19.13 17.44 -5.75
N ALA A 368 -18.34 17.78 -6.77
CA ALA A 368 -17.68 16.79 -7.62
C ALA A 368 -16.71 15.93 -6.80
N LYS A 369 -15.93 16.54 -5.90
CA LYS A 369 -15.04 15.84 -4.98
C LYS A 369 -15.79 14.90 -4.03
N GLU A 370 -16.93 15.34 -3.47
CA GLU A 370 -17.79 14.49 -2.62
C GLU A 370 -18.30 13.26 -3.36
N ILE A 371 -18.81 13.42 -4.59
CA ILE A 371 -19.26 12.31 -5.45
C ILE A 371 -18.12 11.31 -5.69
N LEU A 372 -16.92 11.82 -5.94
CA LEU A 372 -15.75 10.98 -6.22
C LEU A 372 -15.26 10.24 -4.97
N LEU A 373 -15.30 10.90 -3.83
CA LEU A 373 -14.98 10.31 -2.54
C LEU A 373 -15.96 9.19 -2.19
N ASP A 374 -17.27 9.43 -2.33
CA ASP A 374 -18.31 8.41 -2.10
C ASP A 374 -18.13 7.21 -3.03
N TYR A 375 -17.78 7.46 -4.29
CA TYR A 375 -17.46 6.40 -5.25
C TYR A 375 -16.26 5.56 -4.80
N GLY A 376 -15.14 6.20 -4.43
CA GLY A 376 -13.95 5.52 -3.93
C GLY A 376 -14.21 4.74 -2.63
N LEU A 377 -15.04 5.26 -1.73
CA LEU A 377 -15.41 4.57 -0.48
C LEU A 377 -16.33 3.36 -0.69
N SER A 378 -17.08 3.34 -1.80
CA SER A 378 -17.93 2.20 -2.15
C SER A 378 -17.15 1.00 -2.67
N ASP A 379 -15.91 1.21 -3.13
CA ASP A 379 -15.05 0.16 -3.67
C ASP A 379 -14.13 -0.41 -2.57
N PRO A 380 -14.27 -1.71 -2.22
CA PRO A 380 -13.46 -2.33 -1.16
C PRO A 380 -11.96 -2.37 -1.49
N HIS A 381 -11.55 -2.28 -2.75
CA HIS A 381 -10.16 -2.32 -3.17
C HIS A 381 -9.42 -0.99 -2.92
N ILE A 382 -10.13 0.14 -2.98
CA ILE A 382 -9.51 1.47 -2.87
C ILE A 382 -10.05 2.36 -1.72
N LYS A 383 -11.09 1.92 -0.99
CA LYS A 383 -11.68 2.74 0.09
C LYS A 383 -10.69 3.19 1.16
N TYR A 384 -9.63 2.42 1.41
CA TYR A 384 -8.63 2.74 2.45
C TYR A 384 -7.56 3.74 1.99
N ASN A 385 -7.55 4.13 0.72
CA ASN A 385 -6.68 5.20 0.20
C ASN A 385 -7.17 6.61 0.59
N PHE A 386 -8.41 6.73 1.07
CA PHE A 386 -9.04 8.00 1.43
C PHE A 386 -9.21 8.21 2.94
N ARG A 387 -8.94 7.19 3.76
CA ARG A 387 -9.22 7.23 5.20
C ARG A 387 -8.01 6.83 6.00
N THR A 388 -7.67 7.60 7.03
CA THR A 388 -6.72 7.14 8.04
C THR A 388 -7.27 5.90 8.72
N THR A 389 -6.54 4.79 8.65
CA THR A 389 -6.98 3.52 9.26
C THR A 389 -6.48 3.44 10.68
N GLN A 390 -7.17 2.63 11.48
CA GLN A 390 -6.81 2.32 12.85
C GLN A 390 -7.04 0.83 13.09
N ALA A 391 -6.09 0.16 13.74
CA ALA A 391 -6.20 -1.24 14.13
C ALA A 391 -5.63 -1.40 15.55
N ILE A 392 -6.34 -2.13 16.41
CA ILE A 392 -5.88 -2.45 17.77
C ILE A 392 -5.27 -3.84 17.69
N ASP A 393 -3.94 -3.91 17.67
CA ASP A 393 -3.24 -5.15 17.31
C ASP A 393 -2.72 -5.89 18.53
N ILE A 394 -2.33 -5.16 19.58
CA ILE A 394 -1.73 -5.73 20.79
C ILE A 394 -2.50 -5.23 22.02
N ILE A 395 -2.83 -6.13 22.93
CA ILE A 395 -3.26 -5.81 24.29
C ILE A 395 -2.56 -6.74 25.29
N ASP A 396 -1.96 -6.17 26.31
CA ASP A 396 -1.29 -6.89 27.40
C ASP A 396 -1.83 -6.45 28.76
N GLY A 397 -2.04 -7.41 29.67
CA GLY A 397 -2.52 -7.12 31.01
C GLY A 397 -3.01 -8.34 31.80
N GLY A 398 -2.42 -8.54 32.98
CA GLY A 398 -2.86 -9.51 33.99
C GLY A 398 -2.17 -10.86 33.93
N ASP A 399 -1.69 -11.33 35.08
CA ASP A 399 -0.90 -12.57 35.17
C ASP A 399 -1.70 -13.76 35.72
N LYS A 400 -2.74 -13.49 36.53
CA LYS A 400 -3.45 -14.52 37.29
C LYS A 400 -4.89 -14.10 37.61
N ALA A 401 -5.82 -15.05 37.49
CA ALA A 401 -7.26 -14.81 37.67
C ALA A 401 -7.68 -14.20 39.03
N ASN A 402 -6.90 -14.35 40.09
CA ASN A 402 -7.21 -13.84 41.44
C ASN A 402 -6.40 -12.59 41.84
N SER A 403 -5.74 -11.94 40.88
CA SER A 403 -5.01 -10.69 41.08
C SER A 403 -5.46 -9.66 40.04
N LEU A 404 -5.82 -8.46 40.50
CA LEU A 404 -6.16 -7.37 39.60
C LEU A 404 -4.88 -6.80 38.98
N PRO A 405 -4.81 -6.68 37.63
CA PRO A 405 -3.65 -6.11 36.97
C PRO A 405 -3.46 -4.65 37.35
N ARG A 406 -2.19 -4.29 37.55
CA ARG A 406 -1.81 -2.90 37.74
C ARG A 406 -1.70 -2.19 36.41
N ASP A 407 -1.03 -2.83 35.46
CA ASP A 407 -0.63 -2.24 34.20
C ASP A 407 -1.35 -2.97 33.06
N VAL A 408 -1.97 -2.18 32.19
CA VAL A 408 -2.58 -2.66 30.95
C VAL A 408 -2.09 -1.78 29.82
N THR A 409 -1.50 -2.39 28.81
CA THR A 409 -0.90 -1.70 27.67
C THR A 409 -1.53 -2.17 26.38
N THR A 410 -1.62 -1.30 25.39
CA THR A 410 -2.07 -1.63 24.04
C THR A 410 -1.35 -0.79 23.00
N ILE A 411 -1.17 -1.37 21.82
CA ILE A 411 -0.61 -0.70 20.64
C ILE A 411 -1.73 -0.57 19.60
N ILE A 412 -1.93 0.65 19.10
CA ILE A 412 -2.91 0.96 18.06
C ILE A 412 -2.17 1.45 16.81
N ASN A 413 -2.22 0.64 15.76
CA ASN A 413 -1.61 0.94 14.47
C ASN A 413 -2.44 1.92 13.65
N HIS A 414 -1.76 2.84 12.96
CA HIS A 414 -2.40 3.79 12.05
C HIS A 414 -1.65 3.89 10.72
N ARG A 415 -2.40 3.81 9.61
CA ARG A 415 -1.95 4.28 8.29
C ARG A 415 -2.61 5.62 7.99
N ILE A 416 -1.81 6.68 7.95
CA ILE A 416 -2.26 8.09 7.90
C ILE A 416 -2.55 8.49 6.45
N SER A 417 -3.79 8.87 6.15
CA SER A 417 -4.19 9.35 4.82
C SER A 417 -3.65 10.76 4.54
N TYR A 418 -3.47 11.10 3.26
CA TYR A 418 -3.19 12.48 2.85
C TYR A 418 -4.28 13.43 3.37
N GLY A 419 -3.85 14.58 3.90
CA GLY A 419 -4.72 15.52 4.62
C GLY A 419 -4.83 15.26 6.13
N ASN A 420 -4.23 14.19 6.64
CA ASN A 420 -4.04 13.96 8.07
C ASN A 420 -2.55 13.91 8.42
N SER A 421 -2.27 13.92 9.73
CA SER A 421 -0.92 13.92 10.29
C SER A 421 -0.90 13.15 11.63
N PRO A 422 0.28 12.80 12.17
CA PRO A 422 0.42 12.21 13.50
C PRO A 422 -0.29 13.02 14.60
N GLU A 423 -0.26 14.35 14.51
CA GLU A 423 -0.96 15.24 15.45
C GLU A 423 -2.48 15.07 15.39
N THR A 424 -3.02 14.73 14.22
CA THR A 424 -4.45 14.40 14.07
C THR A 424 -4.80 13.14 14.87
N ILE A 425 -3.89 12.16 14.89
CA ILE A 425 -4.06 10.90 15.63
C ILE A 425 -4.01 11.19 17.14
N LEU A 426 -2.95 11.88 17.58
CA LEU A 426 -2.74 12.24 18.98
C LEU A 426 -3.89 13.09 19.53
N LYS A 427 -4.41 14.04 18.74
CA LYS A 427 -5.55 14.87 19.11
C LYS A 427 -6.81 14.05 19.38
N LYS A 428 -7.11 13.06 18.53
CA LYS A 428 -8.24 12.15 18.74
C LYS A 428 -8.03 11.33 20.02
N ALA A 429 -6.87 10.68 20.15
CA ALA A 429 -6.53 9.86 21.31
C ALA A 429 -6.62 10.67 22.62
N THR A 430 -6.08 11.88 22.63
CA THR A 430 -6.17 12.84 23.74
C THR A 430 -7.61 13.18 24.10
N SER A 431 -8.47 13.42 23.11
CA SER A 431 -9.88 13.75 23.35
C SER A 431 -10.62 12.60 24.04
N LEU A 432 -10.42 11.36 23.56
CA LEU A 432 -10.99 10.16 24.17
C LEU A 432 -10.37 9.86 25.55
N GLY A 433 -9.06 10.07 25.68
CA GLY A 433 -8.33 9.94 26.94
C GLY A 433 -8.85 10.90 28.00
N LYS A 434 -9.16 12.15 27.63
CA LYS A 434 -9.80 13.12 28.54
C LYS A 434 -11.18 12.65 29.01
N GLY A 435 -11.96 12.01 28.14
CA GLY A 435 -13.25 11.41 28.49
C GLY A 435 -13.09 10.26 29.49
N THR A 436 -12.16 9.36 29.21
CA THR A 436 -11.81 8.21 30.07
C THR A 436 -11.30 8.65 31.44
N ALA A 437 -10.36 9.60 31.47
CA ALA A 437 -9.78 10.14 32.68
C ALA A 437 -10.84 10.75 33.62
N LYS A 438 -11.75 11.54 33.07
CA LYS A 438 -12.87 12.11 33.83
C LYS A 438 -13.87 11.06 34.31
N ARG A 439 -14.15 10.04 33.48
CA ARG A 439 -15.11 8.98 33.81
C ARG A 439 -14.66 8.14 35.00
N TYR A 440 -13.36 7.84 35.08
CA TYR A 440 -12.80 6.95 36.08
C TYR A 440 -12.00 7.66 37.18
N ASP A 441 -11.96 9.00 37.16
CA ASP A 441 -11.19 9.82 38.09
C ASP A 441 -9.73 9.37 38.14
N ILE A 442 -9.07 9.27 36.98
CA ILE A 442 -7.64 8.93 36.83
C ILE A 442 -6.88 10.08 36.17
N GLY A 443 -5.55 10.13 36.34
CA GLY A 443 -4.70 11.09 35.64
C GLY A 443 -4.62 10.83 34.14
N LEU A 444 -4.08 11.80 33.39
CA LEU A 444 -3.83 11.70 31.96
C LEU A 444 -2.50 12.36 31.62
N THR A 445 -1.55 11.59 31.10
CA THR A 445 -0.31 12.08 30.48
C THR A 445 -0.40 11.84 28.97
N VAL A 446 0.00 12.83 28.15
CA VAL A 446 0.09 12.70 26.69
C VAL A 446 1.44 13.23 26.23
N ASP A 447 2.24 12.41 25.54
CA ASP A 447 3.61 12.75 25.09
C ASP A 447 4.42 13.47 26.19
N ASP A 448 4.50 12.84 27.37
CA ASP A 448 5.18 13.34 28.58
C ASP A 448 4.60 14.63 29.21
N GLU A 449 3.48 15.15 28.70
CA GLU A 449 2.77 16.28 29.30
C GLU A 449 1.58 15.82 30.16
N ASP A 450 1.56 16.21 31.43
CA ASP A 450 0.44 15.95 32.33
C ASP A 450 -0.74 16.89 32.04
N ILE A 451 -1.80 16.32 31.47
CA ILE A 451 -3.07 16.99 31.19
C ILE A 451 -3.98 16.97 32.43
N PHE A 452 -4.01 15.85 33.13
CA PHE A 452 -4.65 15.70 34.44
C PHE A 452 -3.69 15.03 35.41
N PRO A 453 -3.58 15.53 36.66
CA PRO A 453 -2.69 14.93 37.65
C PRO A 453 -3.13 13.50 37.97
N GLU A 454 -2.16 12.64 38.27
CA GLU A 454 -2.42 11.29 38.77
C GLU A 454 -3.27 11.32 40.04
N THR A 455 -4.19 10.36 40.14
CA THR A 455 -5.07 10.20 41.30
C THR A 455 -4.78 8.87 42.00
N ILE A 456 -5.46 8.61 43.11
CA ILE A 456 -5.41 7.31 43.79
C ILE A 456 -6.00 6.15 42.96
N ASN A 457 -6.76 6.46 41.91
CA ASN A 457 -7.37 5.45 41.05
C ASN A 457 -6.44 5.04 39.90
N GLY A 458 -5.43 5.87 39.58
CA GLY A 458 -4.40 5.56 38.60
C GLY A 458 -4.17 6.67 37.59
N LYS A 459 -3.60 6.30 36.45
CA LYS A 459 -3.23 7.17 35.35
C LYS A 459 -3.40 6.48 33.99
N LEU A 460 -3.84 7.25 32.99
CA LEU A 460 -3.79 6.90 31.59
C LEU A 460 -2.62 7.65 30.92
N THR A 461 -1.79 6.95 30.16
CA THR A 461 -0.69 7.53 29.38
C THR A 461 -0.93 7.24 27.90
N ILE A 462 -0.77 8.25 27.05
CA ILE A 462 -0.86 8.14 25.59
C ILE A 462 0.45 8.68 25.01
N SER A 463 1.12 7.88 24.19
CA SER A 463 2.37 8.31 23.54
C SER A 463 2.52 7.66 22.18
N PHE A 464 3.35 8.25 21.32
CA PHE A 464 3.85 7.53 20.15
C PHE A 464 4.76 6.37 20.58
N PHE A 465 4.54 5.19 20.02
CA PHE A 465 5.37 4.02 20.30
C PHE A 465 6.73 4.12 19.60
N ASP A 466 6.73 4.62 18.37
CA ASP A 466 7.91 4.86 17.53
C ASP A 466 7.83 6.25 16.89
N THR A 467 8.90 6.65 16.20
CA THR A 467 8.91 7.92 15.44
C THR A 467 7.81 7.90 14.37
N PRO A 468 6.85 8.82 14.41
CA PRO A 468 5.76 8.83 13.45
C PRO A 468 6.23 9.28 12.06
N LEU A 469 5.59 8.75 11.03
CA LEU A 469 5.88 9.00 9.62
C LEU A 469 4.71 9.78 8.98
N LEU A 470 5.03 10.88 8.32
CA LEU A 470 4.07 11.62 7.49
C LEU A 470 3.78 10.85 6.19
N PRO A 471 2.62 11.09 5.53
CA PRO A 471 2.42 10.64 4.16
C PRO A 471 3.60 11.06 3.27
N ALA A 472 4.03 10.17 2.37
CA ALA A 472 5.19 10.43 1.53
C ALA A 472 4.97 11.67 0.65
N LYS A 473 6.05 12.38 0.30
CA LYS A 473 5.97 13.40 -0.76
C LYS A 473 5.58 12.70 -2.07
N VAL A 474 4.63 13.27 -2.80
CA VAL A 474 4.17 12.69 -4.07
C VAL A 474 5.23 12.90 -5.15
N SER A 475 5.69 11.82 -5.76
CA SER A 475 6.66 11.86 -6.85
C SER A 475 6.01 12.43 -8.12
N PRO A 476 6.74 13.26 -8.89
CA PRO A 476 6.17 13.97 -10.03
C PRO A 476 5.86 13.02 -11.19
N THR A 477 4.65 13.13 -11.74
CA THR A 477 4.19 12.38 -12.93
C THR A 477 4.48 13.09 -14.26
N ASN A 478 5.17 14.24 -14.20
CA ASN A 478 5.55 15.05 -15.36
C ASN A 478 7.08 15.08 -15.60
N SER A 479 7.86 14.27 -14.89
CA SER A 479 9.30 14.13 -15.14
C SER A 479 9.56 13.42 -16.47
N GLU A 480 10.75 13.62 -17.02
CA GLU A 480 11.19 12.89 -18.22
C GLU A 480 11.27 11.40 -17.95
N PHE A 481 11.90 11.04 -16.82
CA PHE A 481 11.93 9.68 -16.30
C PHE A 481 10.53 9.03 -16.26
N TYR A 482 9.54 9.68 -15.65
CA TYR A 482 8.20 9.08 -15.53
C TYR A 482 7.60 8.79 -16.90
N ARG A 483 7.71 9.71 -17.86
CA ARG A 483 7.20 9.50 -19.23
C ARG A 483 7.88 8.34 -19.93
N GLU A 484 9.19 8.24 -19.80
CA GLU A 484 9.98 7.19 -20.43
C GLU A 484 9.69 5.82 -19.81
N PHE A 485 9.76 5.73 -18.48
CA PHE A 485 9.49 4.51 -17.72
C PHE A 485 8.08 3.96 -18.00
N THR A 486 7.07 4.83 -17.94
CA THR A 486 5.69 4.42 -18.20
C THR A 486 5.40 4.15 -19.68
N GLY A 487 6.12 4.80 -20.59
CA GLY A 487 6.10 4.49 -22.01
C GLY A 487 6.68 3.10 -22.32
N LEU A 488 7.73 2.69 -21.60
CA LEU A 488 8.29 1.33 -21.66
C LEU A 488 7.30 0.29 -21.12
N ILE A 489 6.65 0.55 -19.98
CA ILE A 489 5.58 -0.32 -19.45
C ILE A 489 4.47 -0.52 -20.48
N LYS A 490 4.04 0.59 -21.10
CA LYS A 490 2.99 0.56 -22.13
C LYS A 490 3.38 -0.31 -23.31
N SER A 491 4.58 -0.12 -23.86
CA SER A 491 5.06 -0.96 -24.96
C SER A 491 5.25 -2.42 -24.55
N PHE A 492 5.77 -2.69 -23.35
CA PHE A 492 5.99 -4.05 -22.89
C PHE A 492 4.68 -4.85 -22.86
N TYR A 493 3.62 -4.30 -22.25
CA TYR A 493 2.36 -5.02 -22.16
C TYR A 493 1.56 -5.03 -23.46
N GLU A 494 1.55 -3.92 -24.20
CA GLU A 494 0.74 -3.81 -25.42
C GLU A 494 1.38 -4.46 -26.64
N ASP A 495 2.70 -4.55 -26.70
CA ASP A 495 3.41 -5.04 -27.88
C ASP A 495 4.02 -6.44 -27.66
N GLU A 496 4.46 -6.76 -26.44
CA GLU A 496 5.25 -7.98 -26.17
C GLU A 496 4.49 -9.06 -25.39
N VAL A 497 3.81 -8.68 -24.31
CA VAL A 497 3.21 -9.65 -23.38
C VAL A 497 1.80 -10.05 -23.80
N TYR A 498 0.93 -9.07 -24.11
CA TYR A 498 -0.47 -9.32 -24.45
C TYR A 498 -0.96 -8.56 -25.70
N PRO A 499 -0.24 -8.61 -26.84
CA PRO A 499 -0.64 -7.88 -28.04
C PRO A 499 -2.07 -8.20 -28.51
N GLU A 500 -2.56 -9.41 -28.24
CA GLU A 500 -3.92 -9.84 -28.53
C GLU A 500 -4.99 -9.10 -27.70
N LYS A 501 -4.68 -8.66 -26.48
CA LYS A 501 -5.60 -7.92 -25.60
C LYS A 501 -5.78 -6.46 -26.02
N PHE A 502 -4.82 -5.92 -26.78
CA PHE A 502 -4.74 -4.49 -27.13
C PHE A 502 -5.01 -4.23 -28.62
N THR A 503 -6.02 -4.92 -29.15
CA THR A 503 -6.58 -4.69 -30.49
C THR A 503 -7.72 -3.67 -30.46
N GLU A 504 -8.08 -3.11 -31.62
CA GLU A 504 -9.27 -2.24 -31.79
C GLU A 504 -9.31 -0.97 -30.92
N GLY A 505 -8.14 -0.42 -30.57
CA GLY A 505 -8.04 0.84 -29.82
C GLY A 505 -8.11 0.68 -28.30
N LYS A 506 -8.14 -0.56 -27.78
CA LYS A 506 -7.87 -0.84 -26.37
C LYS A 506 -6.41 -0.51 -26.04
N LYS A 507 -6.18 -0.12 -24.79
CA LYS A 507 -4.87 0.28 -24.29
C LYS A 507 -4.77 0.02 -22.80
N ILE A 508 -3.55 -0.17 -22.29
CA ILE A 508 -3.29 -0.12 -20.86
C ILE A 508 -3.34 1.33 -20.40
N ILE A 509 -4.05 1.56 -19.29
CA ILE A 509 -4.20 2.87 -18.67
C ILE A 509 -3.14 2.98 -17.57
N ILE A 510 -2.16 3.84 -17.80
CA ILE A 510 -1.16 4.18 -16.78
C ILE A 510 -1.77 5.21 -15.85
N THR A 511 -1.73 4.95 -14.55
CA THR A 511 -2.20 5.88 -13.52
C THR A 511 -1.20 6.00 -12.39
N PRO A 512 -1.06 7.18 -11.76
CA PRO A 512 -0.48 7.22 -10.44
C PRO A 512 -1.41 6.56 -9.42
N GLY A 513 -0.87 6.27 -8.25
CA GLY A 513 -1.64 5.72 -7.15
C GLY A 513 -0.92 5.85 -5.82
N ILE A 514 -1.58 5.37 -4.77
CA ILE A 514 -1.08 5.42 -3.40
C ILE A 514 -1.13 4.04 -2.76
N MET A 515 -0.04 3.65 -2.09
CA MET A 515 -0.01 2.45 -1.26
C MET A 515 -0.48 2.75 0.17
N THR A 516 -1.19 1.80 0.75
CA THR A 516 -1.63 1.87 2.14
C THR A 516 -0.54 1.47 3.13
N GLY A 517 0.35 0.57 2.72
CA GLY A 517 1.59 0.21 3.41
C GLY A 517 2.74 1.15 3.07
N ASN A 518 3.87 0.93 3.72
CA ASN A 518 5.13 1.60 3.45
C ASN A 518 6.17 0.55 3.10
N THR A 519 7.00 0.83 2.11
CA THR A 519 8.16 0.01 1.75
C THR A 519 9.46 0.63 2.30
N ASP A 520 10.60 0.03 1.96
CA ASP A 520 11.95 0.56 2.26
C ASP A 520 12.18 1.99 1.77
N THR A 521 11.47 2.41 0.71
CA THR A 521 11.54 3.76 0.14
C THR A 521 11.32 4.92 1.11
N LYS A 522 10.65 4.70 2.25
CA LYS A 522 10.54 5.72 3.32
C LYS A 522 11.90 6.21 3.83
N HIS A 523 12.96 5.41 3.65
CA HIS A 523 14.33 5.75 4.04
C HIS A 523 15.10 6.51 2.95
N TYR A 524 14.60 6.53 1.72
CA TYR A 524 15.35 7.02 0.54
C TYR A 524 14.90 8.38 0.00
N TRP A 525 14.03 9.11 0.72
CA TRP A 525 13.47 10.38 0.26
C TRP A 525 14.51 11.47 -0.05
N ASP A 526 15.67 11.44 0.61
CA ASP A 526 16.74 12.42 0.38
C ASP A 526 17.57 12.13 -0.90
N LEU A 527 17.41 10.94 -1.51
CA LEU A 527 18.18 10.52 -2.69
C LEU A 527 17.57 11.00 -4.01
N THR A 528 16.24 11.18 -4.09
CA THR A 528 15.54 11.71 -5.27
C THR A 528 14.07 12.05 -4.99
N ASP A 529 13.50 12.95 -5.80
CA ASP A 529 12.05 13.20 -5.82
C ASP A 529 11.28 12.18 -6.71
N ASN A 530 11.97 11.38 -7.52
CA ASN A 530 11.38 10.41 -8.45
C ASN A 530 11.34 9.01 -7.81
N ILE A 531 10.42 8.77 -6.87
CA ILE A 531 10.29 7.48 -6.19
C ILE A 531 8.98 6.80 -6.61
N PHE A 532 9.08 5.62 -7.21
CA PHE A 532 7.94 4.87 -7.72
C PHE A 532 7.93 3.44 -7.17
N ARG A 533 6.74 2.88 -7.01
CA ARG A 533 6.53 1.53 -6.45
C ARG A 533 5.64 0.75 -7.40
N VAL A 534 6.20 -0.28 -8.01
CA VAL A 534 5.51 -1.07 -9.02
C VAL A 534 6.34 -2.31 -9.35
N GLN A 535 5.70 -3.45 -9.59
CA GLN A 535 6.39 -4.66 -10.02
C GLN A 535 5.81 -5.20 -11.32
N PRO A 536 6.62 -5.67 -12.28
CA PRO A 536 6.08 -6.36 -13.44
C PRO A 536 5.39 -7.66 -13.02
N GLY A 537 4.36 -8.02 -13.77
CA GLY A 537 3.53 -9.21 -13.56
C GLY A 537 2.04 -8.91 -13.70
N HIS A 538 1.25 -9.96 -13.61
CA HIS A 538 -0.21 -9.90 -13.55
C HIS A 538 -0.67 -9.85 -12.09
N SER A 539 -1.63 -8.99 -11.77
CA SER A 539 -2.19 -8.89 -10.43
C SER A 539 -3.01 -10.14 -10.09
N GLU A 540 -2.56 -10.89 -9.10
CA GLU A 540 -3.21 -12.11 -8.61
C GLU A 540 -3.30 -12.08 -7.09
N ASN A 541 -4.27 -12.79 -6.50
CA ASN A 541 -4.30 -13.00 -5.05
C ASN A 541 -3.24 -14.05 -4.66
N SER A 542 -2.00 -13.58 -4.52
CA SER A 542 -0.82 -14.38 -4.17
C SER A 542 -0.81 -14.86 -2.71
N ASN A 543 -1.73 -14.37 -1.88
CA ASN A 543 -1.74 -14.58 -0.44
C ASN A 543 -0.42 -14.20 0.25
N ALA A 544 0.20 -13.10 -0.18
CA ALA A 544 1.35 -12.48 0.50
C ALA A 544 1.06 -12.31 2.00
N HIS A 545 2.08 -12.56 2.83
CA HIS A 545 2.02 -12.63 4.30
C HIS A 545 1.16 -13.77 4.88
N GLY A 546 0.28 -14.40 4.10
CA GLY A 546 -0.53 -15.55 4.50
C GLY A 546 0.13 -16.91 4.24
N PRO A 547 -0.52 -18.01 4.65
CA PRO A 547 -0.08 -19.37 4.35
C PRO A 547 -0.35 -19.75 2.89
N ASN A 548 0.49 -20.58 2.29
CA ASN A 548 0.38 -20.98 0.87
C ASN A 548 0.57 -19.80 -0.10
N GLU A 549 1.42 -18.84 0.29
CA GLU A 549 1.87 -17.77 -0.61
C GLU A 549 2.41 -18.35 -1.93
N TRP A 550 2.07 -17.70 -3.04
CA TRP A 550 2.45 -18.16 -4.37
C TRP A 550 2.63 -17.05 -5.41
N ILE A 551 3.35 -17.33 -6.49
CA ILE A 551 3.38 -16.50 -7.69
C ILE A 551 3.35 -17.36 -8.95
N SER A 552 2.72 -16.89 -10.02
CA SER A 552 2.77 -17.55 -11.32
C SER A 552 4.16 -17.43 -11.96
N ILE A 553 4.58 -18.48 -12.70
CA ILE A 553 5.80 -18.42 -13.53
C ILE A 553 5.69 -17.30 -14.56
N GLU A 554 4.49 -17.06 -15.10
CA GLU A 554 4.24 -15.97 -16.05
C GLU A 554 4.62 -14.62 -15.46
N SER A 555 4.14 -14.30 -14.25
CA SER A 555 4.48 -13.03 -13.58
C SER A 555 5.96 -12.93 -13.24
N HIS A 556 6.60 -14.03 -12.85
CA HIS A 556 8.04 -14.03 -12.57
C HIS A 556 8.88 -13.78 -13.84
N LEU A 557 8.54 -14.43 -14.97
CA LEU A 557 9.20 -14.21 -16.25
C LEU A 557 8.97 -12.79 -16.79
N GLN A 558 7.79 -12.21 -16.58
CA GLN A 558 7.52 -10.82 -16.91
C GLN A 558 8.43 -9.87 -16.10
N SER A 559 8.70 -10.15 -14.83
CA SER A 559 9.66 -9.40 -14.01
C SER A 559 11.05 -9.37 -14.65
N ILE A 560 11.57 -10.56 -14.99
CA ILE A 560 12.90 -10.70 -15.62
C ILE A 560 12.93 -9.97 -16.96
N SER A 561 11.94 -10.22 -17.82
CA SER A 561 11.90 -9.67 -19.18
C SER A 561 11.74 -8.15 -19.20
N PHE A 562 10.88 -7.60 -18.34
CA PHE A 562 10.72 -6.16 -18.21
C PHE A 562 12.00 -5.49 -17.74
N TYR A 563 12.63 -5.99 -16.66
CA TYR A 563 13.86 -5.38 -16.15
C TYR A 563 15.05 -5.56 -17.10
N TYR A 564 15.12 -6.66 -17.84
CA TYR A 564 16.10 -6.81 -18.91
C TYR A 564 15.96 -5.67 -19.94
N ASN A 565 14.74 -5.42 -20.43
CA ASN A 565 14.46 -4.35 -21.39
C ASN A 565 14.64 -2.94 -20.81
N TYR A 566 14.24 -2.75 -19.55
CA TYR A 566 14.35 -1.46 -18.89
C TYR A 566 15.81 -1.07 -18.65
N ILE A 567 16.62 -2.00 -18.14
CA ILE A 567 18.04 -1.76 -17.87
C ILE A 567 18.82 -1.63 -19.19
N SER A 568 18.51 -2.46 -20.20
CA SER A 568 19.14 -2.38 -21.52
C SER A 568 18.86 -1.05 -22.23
N HIS A 569 17.78 -0.36 -21.88
CA HIS A 569 17.49 0.98 -22.38
C HIS A 569 18.64 1.97 -22.13
N PHE A 570 19.38 1.75 -21.03
CA PHE A 570 20.54 2.54 -20.63
C PHE A 570 21.88 1.91 -21.04
N SER A 571 21.88 0.72 -21.62
CA SER A 571 23.09 0.07 -22.13
C SER A 571 23.61 0.75 -23.39
N VAL A 572 24.92 0.74 -23.56
CA VAL A 572 25.59 1.10 -24.81
C VAL A 572 26.12 -0.16 -25.46
N ASN A 573 26.16 -0.20 -26.80
CA ASN A 573 26.77 -1.32 -27.49
C ASN A 573 28.28 -1.31 -27.19
N ASP A 574 28.81 -2.43 -26.71
CA ASP A 574 30.24 -2.64 -26.59
C ASP A 574 30.84 -2.64 -28.02
N GLU A 575 31.61 -1.60 -28.39
CA GLU A 575 32.28 -1.47 -29.71
C GLU A 575 33.37 -2.51 -29.96
#